data_AF-A0A812P5A1-F1
#
_entry.id   AF-A0A812P5A1-F1
#
_cell.length_a   1.000
_cell.length_b   1.000
_cell.length_c   1.000
_cell.angle_alpha   90.00
_cell.angle_beta   90.00
_cell.angle_gamma   90.00
#
_symmetry.space_group_name_H-M   'P 1'
#
loop_
_entity.id
_entity.type
_entity.pdbx_description
1 polymer ?
#
loop_
_entity_poly.entity_id
_entity_poly.type
_entity_poly.pdbx_seq_one_letter_code
_entity_poly.pdbx_strand_id
1 'polypeptide(L)'
;TESAERKGNRTEDKFMALLRSMAIWPPQSYSEANWKLALKVGETKTLGFSSPLWTNTDLLNEASAVDTIEDAKYKEFITEPFKRIRMCVGSPESNCVEHVFSTTYDSARALFSAGYIRDEKVDKDGILSSFGPPEGTYRDCPMQRPGFNIECRDGNKARWGFCANCKNQPCQNEDADDADAAIGIGIAGQATANWKLALKVGETKTLGFSSPLWTNTALLNEASAVDTIEDAKYKEFITEPFKRIRMCVGSAESNCVEHVFSQKYESARALFSAGYIRDEKVDKDGILSSFGPVKGSYRECPMQRPGFNIECKDGNKARWGFCANCPSQPCQNADSSDADAAIGIGIAGQKTDTELGAGWTAYFAPGDGKCSATSKTFKPVWLWVDSLVNWKLALKVGETSSLGFSSPLWTNTALLNEASPVGEMKDAKYSQFNTEPFKRIRMCVGSPESNCVTHVFSQRYDSAKALFSAGYIRDESVDKDGLLSSFGPVKGSYRDCPMQRPGFNIECRDGNKARWGFCANCKNQRCQSDDDDDADATIGIGLAGQGMDTELGAGWTKYFTSTSTSCNGGATSKSVWLWVPARQVEVHELCAQLQQIAVDSEQMAGQE
;
A
#
# COMPACT_ATOMS: atom_id res chain seq x y z
N THR A 1 -41.72 4.03 -65.63
CA THR A 1 -41.83 3.40 -64.30
C THR A 1 -40.88 4.09 -63.32
N GLU A 2 -41.07 5.41 -63.18
CA GLU A 2 -40.32 6.29 -62.26
C GLU A 2 -41.37 7.21 -61.63
N SER A 3 -42.16 6.70 -60.69
CA SER A 3 -43.20 7.47 -59.97
C SER A 3 -43.74 6.78 -58.71
N ALA A 4 -43.09 5.76 -58.16
CA ALA A 4 -43.66 4.96 -57.05
C ALA A 4 -42.77 4.77 -55.82
N GLU A 5 -41.59 5.39 -55.72
CA GLU A 5 -40.66 5.18 -54.58
C GLU A 5 -40.31 6.45 -53.79
N ARG A 6 -41.15 7.50 -53.86
CA ARG A 6 -40.96 8.75 -53.09
C ARG A 6 -42.16 9.16 -52.22
N LYS A 7 -42.93 8.19 -51.73
CA LYS A 7 -44.07 8.46 -50.81
C LYS A 7 -44.09 7.66 -49.50
N GLY A 8 -43.03 6.91 -49.18
CA GLY A 8 -42.92 6.17 -47.90
C GLY A 8 -42.42 6.99 -46.70
N ASN A 9 -41.49 7.95 -46.91
CA ASN A 9 -40.74 8.56 -45.80
C ASN A 9 -41.34 9.86 -45.22
N ARG A 10 -42.58 10.25 -45.54
CA ARG A 10 -43.15 11.53 -45.04
C ARG A 10 -44.24 11.40 -43.97
N THR A 11 -44.63 10.17 -43.65
CA THR A 11 -45.70 9.89 -42.68
C THR A 11 -45.15 9.50 -41.31
N GLU A 12 -44.00 8.79 -41.26
CA GLU A 12 -43.32 8.46 -39.99
C GLU A 12 -42.70 9.70 -39.31
N ASP A 13 -42.11 10.62 -40.09
CA ASP A 13 -41.55 11.86 -39.53
C ASP A 13 -42.62 12.78 -38.93
N LYS A 14 -43.85 12.76 -39.47
CA LYS A 14 -44.97 13.53 -38.91
C LYS A 14 -45.61 12.85 -37.71
N PHE A 15 -45.61 11.52 -37.65
CA PHE A 15 -46.12 10.77 -36.49
C PHE A 15 -45.17 10.90 -35.29
N MET A 16 -43.86 10.86 -35.52
CA MET A 16 -42.84 11.09 -34.48
C MET A 16 -42.78 12.56 -34.03
N ALA A 17 -43.06 13.52 -34.92
CA ALA A 17 -43.20 14.92 -34.54
C ALA A 17 -44.47 15.19 -33.70
N LEU A 18 -45.58 14.49 -33.97
CA LEU A 18 -46.80 14.61 -33.16
C LEU A 18 -46.63 13.99 -31.76
N LEU A 19 -45.96 12.84 -31.65
CA LEU A 19 -45.64 12.19 -30.37
C LEU A 19 -44.70 13.04 -29.50
N ARG A 20 -43.78 13.80 -30.11
CA ARG A 20 -42.93 14.78 -29.39
C ARG A 20 -43.68 16.03 -28.93
N SER A 21 -44.87 16.31 -29.48
CA SER A 21 -45.67 17.51 -29.14
C SER A 21 -46.75 17.27 -28.07
N MET A 22 -46.99 16.02 -27.66
CA MET A 22 -48.08 15.67 -26.73
C MET A 22 -47.62 15.22 -25.33
N ALA A 23 -46.32 15.11 -25.06
CA ALA A 23 -45.81 14.95 -23.71
C ALA A 23 -45.63 16.33 -23.06
N ILE A 24 -46.73 16.90 -22.61
CA ILE A 24 -46.72 17.98 -21.62
C ILE A 24 -46.11 17.38 -20.36
N TRP A 25 -44.83 17.64 -20.12
CA TRP A 25 -44.22 18.10 -18.87
C TRP A 25 -43.02 18.97 -19.32
N PRO A 26 -42.83 20.17 -18.75
CA PRO A 26 -41.88 21.13 -19.29
C PRO A 26 -40.46 20.56 -19.28
N PRO A 27 -39.59 20.93 -20.24
CA PRO A 27 -38.17 20.77 -20.03
C PRO A 27 -37.82 21.69 -18.86
N GLN A 28 -37.70 21.10 -17.66
CA GLN A 28 -36.84 21.70 -16.67
C GLN A 28 -35.46 21.69 -17.30
N SER A 29 -35.04 22.84 -17.82
CA SER A 29 -33.64 23.21 -17.76
C SER A 29 -33.23 23.02 -16.30
N TYR A 30 -32.66 21.87 -15.97
CA TYR A 30 -31.92 21.73 -14.74
C TYR A 30 -30.74 22.69 -14.91
N SER A 31 -30.86 23.89 -14.32
CA SER A 31 -29.70 24.69 -13.97
C SER A 31 -28.71 23.73 -13.32
N GLU A 32 -27.45 23.76 -13.75
CA GLU A 32 -26.36 23.04 -13.10
C GLU A 32 -26.57 23.11 -11.60
N ALA A 33 -26.66 21.95 -10.95
CA ALA A 33 -26.73 21.94 -9.50
C ALA A 33 -25.50 22.73 -9.01
N ASN A 34 -25.72 23.74 -8.16
CA ASN A 34 -24.65 24.48 -7.52
C ASN A 34 -23.84 23.51 -6.63
N TRP A 35 -22.90 22.80 -7.22
CA TRP A 35 -22.01 21.89 -6.49
C TRP A 35 -21.08 22.72 -5.62
N LYS A 36 -20.94 22.28 -4.37
CA LYS A 36 -20.03 22.88 -3.42
C LYS A 36 -18.86 21.94 -3.20
N LEU A 37 -17.64 22.45 -3.33
CA LEU A 37 -16.43 21.66 -3.10
C LEU A 37 -16.28 21.40 -1.61
N ALA A 38 -16.33 20.13 -1.20
CA ALA A 38 -16.22 19.74 0.20
C ALA A 38 -14.81 19.21 0.55
N LEU A 39 -14.15 18.52 -0.38
CA LEU A 39 -12.86 17.87 -0.14
C LEU A 39 -12.06 17.77 -1.45
N LYS A 40 -10.75 17.90 -1.35
CA LYS A 40 -9.78 17.49 -2.37
C LYS A 40 -8.83 16.47 -1.77
N VAL A 41 -8.61 15.37 -2.47
CA VAL A 41 -7.62 14.34 -2.11
C VAL A 41 -6.48 14.43 -3.12
N GLY A 42 -5.30 14.83 -2.65
CA GLY A 42 -4.10 14.95 -3.47
C GLY A 42 -3.30 13.65 -3.50
N GLU A 43 -2.10 13.70 -4.10
CA GLU A 43 -1.16 12.58 -4.17
C GLU A 43 -0.39 12.37 -2.85
N THR A 44 -1.07 12.47 -1.70
CA THR A 44 -0.45 12.29 -0.38
C THR A 44 -1.24 11.29 0.48
N LYS A 45 -0.69 10.96 1.66
CA LYS A 45 -1.33 10.06 2.63
C LYS A 45 -2.22 10.79 3.65
N THR A 46 -2.27 12.12 3.61
CA THR A 46 -2.95 12.96 4.63
C THR A 46 -4.44 12.65 4.74
N LEU A 47 -5.11 12.42 3.61
CA LEU A 47 -6.52 12.03 3.55
C LEU A 47 -6.70 10.53 3.27
N GLY A 48 -5.76 9.68 3.71
CA GLY A 48 -5.93 8.23 3.71
C GLY A 48 -7.10 7.76 4.59
N PHE A 49 -7.49 6.48 4.49
CA PHE A 49 -8.68 5.96 5.17
C PHE A 49 -8.75 6.34 6.65
N SER A 50 -7.68 6.09 7.41
CA SER A 50 -7.65 6.31 8.86
C SER A 50 -7.45 7.77 9.28
N SER A 51 -7.44 8.73 8.34
CA SER A 51 -7.24 10.13 8.67
C SER A 51 -8.38 10.64 9.58
N PRO A 52 -8.08 11.30 10.71
CA PRO A 52 -9.10 11.89 11.57
C PRO A 52 -9.86 13.03 10.85
N LEU A 53 -9.29 13.58 9.76
CA LEU A 53 -9.92 14.62 8.96
C LEU A 53 -11.22 14.16 8.29
N TRP A 54 -11.50 12.87 8.16
CA TRP A 54 -12.80 12.39 7.68
C TRP A 54 -13.94 12.61 8.68
N THR A 55 -13.63 12.71 9.98
CA THR A 55 -14.65 12.65 11.04
C THR A 55 -14.60 13.83 12.01
N ASN A 56 -13.44 14.48 12.17
CA ASN A 56 -13.29 15.67 12.98
C ASN A 56 -13.80 16.94 12.27
N THR A 57 -13.75 18.06 12.97
CA THR A 57 -14.15 19.38 12.47
C THR A 57 -12.98 20.22 11.97
N ASP A 58 -11.76 19.66 11.94
CA ASP A 58 -10.59 20.41 11.51
C ASP A 58 -10.64 20.61 9.99
N LEU A 59 -10.20 21.78 9.55
CA LEU A 59 -10.05 22.12 8.14
C LEU A 59 -8.61 21.86 7.70
N LEU A 60 -8.41 21.66 6.41
CA LEU A 60 -7.09 21.45 5.81
C LEU A 60 -7.00 22.32 4.56
N ASN A 61 -6.00 23.20 4.48
CA ASN A 61 -5.76 24.05 3.31
C ASN A 61 -7.04 24.75 2.79
N GLU A 62 -7.84 25.36 3.67
CA GLU A 62 -9.16 25.93 3.32
C GLU A 62 -9.10 27.01 2.23
N ALA A 63 -7.97 27.73 2.12
CA ALA A 63 -7.75 28.74 1.09
C ALA A 63 -7.28 28.16 -0.26
N SER A 64 -7.14 26.84 -0.37
CA SER A 64 -6.65 26.19 -1.57
C SER A 64 -7.59 26.41 -2.75
N ALA A 65 -7.03 26.76 -3.92
CA ALA A 65 -7.83 26.93 -5.12
C ALA A 65 -8.31 25.58 -5.65
N VAL A 66 -9.48 25.56 -6.31
CA VAL A 66 -10.15 24.32 -6.77
C VAL A 66 -9.26 23.46 -7.67
N ASP A 67 -8.44 24.09 -8.50
CA ASP A 67 -7.53 23.49 -9.48
C ASP A 67 -6.14 23.14 -8.92
N THR A 68 -5.83 23.52 -7.68
CA THR A 68 -4.55 23.20 -7.05
C THR A 68 -4.52 21.73 -6.64
N ILE A 69 -3.49 21.00 -7.07
CA ILE A 69 -3.28 19.58 -6.74
C ILE A 69 -2.67 19.46 -5.33
N GLU A 70 -3.52 19.36 -4.32
CA GLU A 70 -3.15 19.09 -2.93
C GLU A 70 -4.34 18.57 -2.13
N ASP A 71 -4.09 18.06 -0.91
CA ASP A 71 -5.17 17.73 0.02
C ASP A 71 -5.80 19.01 0.58
N ALA A 72 -7.13 19.09 0.57
CA ALA A 72 -7.87 20.17 1.20
C ALA A 72 -9.21 19.68 1.74
N LYS A 73 -9.64 20.24 2.87
CA LYS A 73 -10.94 20.00 3.49
C LYS A 73 -11.58 21.33 3.82
N TYR A 74 -12.73 21.57 3.20
CA TYR A 74 -13.46 22.83 3.29
C TYR A 74 -14.60 22.75 4.30
N LYS A 75 -15.09 23.91 4.71
CA LYS A 75 -16.18 24.04 5.68
C LYS A 75 -17.44 23.29 5.25
N GLU A 76 -17.71 23.24 3.96
CA GLU A 76 -18.85 22.56 3.35
C GLU A 76 -18.86 21.06 3.68
N PHE A 77 -17.70 20.43 3.85
CA PHE A 77 -17.63 19.04 4.32
C PHE A 77 -18.28 18.84 5.69
N ILE A 78 -18.21 19.86 6.56
CA ILE A 78 -18.66 19.80 7.95
C ILE A 78 -20.11 20.27 8.09
N THR A 79 -20.54 21.23 7.27
CA THR A 79 -21.79 21.96 7.52
C THR A 79 -22.86 21.80 6.44
N GLU A 80 -22.52 21.29 5.26
CA GLU A 80 -23.46 21.29 4.13
C GLU A 80 -24.32 20.02 4.11
N PRO A 81 -25.65 20.12 4.33
CA PRO A 81 -26.53 18.98 4.16
C PRO A 81 -26.70 18.65 2.68
N PHE A 82 -26.73 17.36 2.34
CA PHE A 82 -26.86 16.92 0.95
C PHE A 82 -27.60 15.60 0.81
N LYS A 83 -28.19 15.42 -0.37
CA LYS A 83 -28.78 14.16 -0.84
C LYS A 83 -28.03 13.58 -2.04
N ARG A 84 -27.12 14.36 -2.64
CA ARG A 84 -26.31 13.99 -3.78
C ARG A 84 -24.85 14.31 -3.49
N ILE A 85 -23.96 13.39 -3.78
CA ILE A 85 -22.52 13.59 -3.71
C ILE A 85 -21.89 13.28 -5.06
N ARG A 86 -20.83 14.00 -5.38
CA ARG A 86 -20.07 13.84 -6.62
C ARG A 86 -18.59 13.73 -6.27
N MET A 87 -17.90 12.80 -6.91
CA MET A 87 -16.44 12.65 -6.89
C MET A 87 -15.94 12.77 -8.32
N CYS A 88 -15.01 13.67 -8.57
CA CYS A 88 -14.37 13.85 -9.87
C CYS A 88 -12.88 13.51 -9.75
N VAL A 89 -12.35 12.75 -10.72
CA VAL A 89 -10.97 12.24 -10.70
C VAL A 89 -10.14 12.90 -11.78
N GLY A 90 -9.01 13.50 -11.39
CA GLY A 90 -8.06 14.19 -12.28
C GLY A 90 -8.46 15.62 -12.67
N SER A 91 -9.73 16.01 -12.50
CA SER A 91 -10.23 17.36 -12.77
C SER A 91 -11.45 17.64 -11.89
N PRO A 92 -11.68 18.89 -11.44
CA PRO A 92 -12.80 19.24 -10.56
C PRO A 92 -14.18 19.15 -11.23
N GLU A 93 -14.26 19.18 -12.55
CA GLU A 93 -15.53 19.30 -13.29
C GLU A 93 -15.79 18.18 -14.31
N SER A 94 -14.82 17.30 -14.52
CA SER A 94 -14.93 16.20 -15.50
C SER A 94 -14.54 14.87 -14.86
N ASN A 95 -14.93 13.76 -15.52
CA ASN A 95 -14.60 12.41 -15.06
C ASN A 95 -15.15 12.15 -13.65
N CYS A 96 -16.47 12.36 -13.52
CA CYS A 96 -17.15 12.38 -12.24
C CYS A 96 -18.10 11.20 -12.08
N VAL A 97 -18.13 10.65 -10.87
CA VAL A 97 -19.13 9.70 -10.39
C VAL A 97 -20.05 10.41 -9.42
N GLU A 98 -21.35 10.25 -9.63
CA GLU A 98 -22.37 10.79 -8.73
C GLU A 98 -23.09 9.67 -7.99
N HIS A 99 -23.54 9.98 -6.79
CA HIS A 99 -24.38 9.09 -6.02
C HIS A 99 -25.51 9.88 -5.36
N VAL A 100 -26.72 9.28 -5.37
CA VAL A 100 -27.94 9.88 -4.82
C VAL A 100 -28.45 9.00 -3.69
N PHE A 101 -28.48 9.57 -2.49
CA PHE A 101 -28.95 8.87 -1.29
C PHE A 101 -30.47 8.85 -1.23
N SER A 102 -31.04 7.84 -0.57
CA SER A 102 -32.47 7.77 -0.28
C SER A 102 -32.89 8.85 0.73
N THR A 103 -32.01 9.15 1.69
CA THR A 103 -32.18 10.16 2.74
C THR A 103 -31.20 11.33 2.55
N THR A 104 -31.43 12.43 3.27
CA THR A 104 -30.49 13.56 3.32
C THR A 104 -29.52 13.32 4.48
N TYR A 105 -28.23 13.53 4.25
CA TYR A 105 -27.20 13.57 5.29
C TYR A 105 -26.98 15.02 5.74
N ASP A 106 -26.73 15.23 7.03
CA ASP A 106 -26.50 16.57 7.59
C ASP A 106 -25.19 17.21 7.11
N SER A 107 -24.19 16.39 6.78
CA SER A 107 -22.88 16.83 6.25
C SER A 107 -22.06 15.65 5.75
N ALA A 108 -21.01 15.91 4.95
CA ALA A 108 -20.13 14.84 4.46
C ALA A 108 -19.39 14.20 5.63
N ARG A 109 -19.02 15.00 6.63
CA ARG A 109 -18.55 14.52 7.93
C ARG A 109 -19.54 13.54 8.55
N ALA A 110 -20.84 13.84 8.60
CA ALA A 110 -21.83 12.91 9.16
C ALA A 110 -21.90 11.58 8.39
N LEU A 111 -21.79 11.61 7.05
CA LEU A 111 -21.70 10.42 6.21
C LEU A 111 -20.43 9.59 6.53
N PHE A 112 -19.26 10.22 6.55
CA PHE A 112 -17.98 9.54 6.75
C PHE A 112 -17.65 9.22 8.22
N SER A 113 -18.34 9.85 9.17
CA SER A 113 -18.35 9.49 10.60
C SER A 113 -19.26 8.31 10.92
N ALA A 114 -20.14 7.90 10.00
CA ALA A 114 -20.88 6.67 10.15
C ALA A 114 -19.95 5.46 10.10
N GLY A 115 -20.45 4.29 10.50
CA GLY A 115 -19.77 3.03 10.19
C GLY A 115 -19.80 2.72 8.68
N TYR A 116 -19.49 1.48 8.33
CA TYR A 116 -19.70 0.97 6.97
C TYR A 116 -21.17 1.12 6.54
N ILE A 117 -21.39 1.80 5.43
CA ILE A 117 -22.69 1.94 4.77
C ILE A 117 -22.62 1.14 3.48
N ARG A 118 -23.30 0.00 3.46
CA ARG A 118 -23.46 -0.80 2.24
C ARG A 118 -24.48 -0.10 1.33
N ASP A 119 -24.07 0.20 0.11
CA ASP A 119 -24.94 0.76 -0.92
C ASP A 119 -24.64 0.13 -2.29
N GLU A 120 -25.51 -0.77 -2.72
CA GLU A 120 -25.41 -1.45 -4.02
C GLU A 120 -25.62 -0.52 -5.22
N LYS A 121 -26.10 0.71 -5.00
CA LYS A 121 -26.28 1.73 -6.05
C LYS A 121 -25.03 2.56 -6.29
N VAL A 122 -23.90 2.23 -5.66
CA VAL A 122 -22.61 2.78 -6.07
C VAL A 122 -22.37 2.42 -7.54
N ASP A 123 -22.02 3.42 -8.34
CA ASP A 123 -21.80 3.25 -9.77
C ASP A 123 -20.41 2.63 -10.00
N LYS A 124 -20.39 1.29 -10.07
CA LYS A 124 -19.19 0.49 -10.31
C LYS A 124 -18.46 0.96 -11.57
N ASP A 125 -19.19 1.06 -12.68
CA ASP A 125 -18.62 1.34 -14.00
C ASP A 125 -18.13 2.78 -14.05
N GLY A 126 -18.86 3.71 -13.44
CA GLY A 126 -18.42 5.09 -13.23
C GLY A 126 -17.11 5.15 -12.44
N ILE A 127 -16.98 4.41 -11.33
CA ILE A 127 -15.74 4.38 -10.52
C ILE A 127 -14.59 3.77 -11.31
N LEU A 128 -14.79 2.62 -11.95
CA LEU A 128 -13.75 1.99 -12.77
C LEU A 128 -13.33 2.91 -13.91
N SER A 129 -14.27 3.53 -14.63
CA SER A 129 -13.97 4.48 -15.69
C SER A 129 -13.24 5.71 -15.15
N SER A 130 -13.59 6.20 -13.95
CA SER A 130 -13.01 7.43 -13.41
C SER A 130 -11.59 7.24 -12.90
N PHE A 131 -11.31 6.13 -12.22
CA PHE A 131 -9.97 5.81 -11.73
C PHE A 131 -9.09 5.13 -12.79
N GLY A 132 -9.69 4.55 -13.82
CA GLY A 132 -9.01 3.92 -14.96
C GLY A 132 -7.99 2.85 -14.57
N PRO A 133 -8.31 1.88 -13.66
CA PRO A 133 -7.39 0.79 -13.39
C PRO A 133 -7.12 0.03 -14.71
N PRO A 134 -5.85 -0.32 -15.01
CA PRO A 134 -5.52 -0.92 -16.31
C PRO A 134 -6.34 -2.20 -16.56
N GLU A 135 -6.84 -2.36 -17.79
CA GLU A 135 -7.67 -3.50 -18.15
C GLU A 135 -6.93 -4.81 -17.85
N GLY A 136 -7.60 -5.73 -17.15
CA GLY A 136 -7.00 -7.00 -16.77
C GLY A 136 -6.07 -6.95 -15.55
N THR A 137 -6.00 -5.84 -14.80
CA THR A 137 -5.37 -5.80 -13.45
C THR A 137 -6.34 -6.21 -12.34
N TYR A 138 -7.64 -6.06 -12.59
CA TYR A 138 -8.71 -6.47 -11.69
C TYR A 138 -9.59 -7.53 -12.35
N ARG A 139 -10.28 -8.33 -11.54
CA ARG A 139 -11.35 -9.20 -12.04
C ARG A 139 -12.65 -8.41 -12.07
N ASP A 140 -13.33 -8.42 -13.21
CA ASP A 140 -14.65 -7.82 -13.35
C ASP A 140 -15.73 -8.68 -12.64
N CYS A 141 -15.83 -8.52 -11.32
CA CYS A 141 -16.79 -9.21 -10.46
C CYS A 141 -17.91 -8.27 -10.00
N PRO A 142 -19.06 -8.78 -9.54
CA PRO A 142 -19.94 -8.02 -8.67
C PRO A 142 -19.14 -7.31 -7.56
N MET A 143 -19.51 -6.07 -7.25
CA MET A 143 -18.81 -5.31 -6.22
C MET A 143 -18.93 -6.03 -4.88
N GLN A 144 -17.81 -6.29 -4.23
CA GLN A 144 -17.82 -6.65 -2.82
C GLN A 144 -17.89 -5.37 -1.99
N ARG A 145 -18.73 -5.35 -0.97
CA ARG A 145 -18.86 -4.23 -0.04
C ARG A 145 -18.99 -2.83 -0.66
N PRO A 146 -19.83 -2.62 -1.69
CA PRO A 146 -19.96 -1.30 -2.28
C PRO A 146 -20.53 -0.30 -1.28
N GLY A 147 -20.02 0.93 -1.28
CA GLY A 147 -20.59 2.00 -0.47
C GLY A 147 -19.55 2.93 0.16
N PHE A 148 -19.79 3.28 1.42
CA PHE A 148 -19.02 4.27 2.17
C PHE A 148 -18.41 3.64 3.43
N ASN A 149 -17.20 4.07 3.80
CA ASN A 149 -16.39 3.52 4.88
C ASN A 149 -16.22 2.00 4.75
N ILE A 150 -15.83 1.54 3.55
CA ILE A 150 -15.65 0.12 3.25
C ILE A 150 -14.34 -0.37 3.86
N GLU A 151 -14.38 -1.59 4.37
CA GLU A 151 -13.20 -2.32 4.86
C GLU A 151 -13.32 -3.76 4.38
N CYS A 152 -12.48 -4.11 3.43
CA CYS A 152 -12.33 -5.44 2.87
C CYS A 152 -11.73 -6.38 3.92
N ARG A 153 -12.00 -7.67 3.79
CA ARG A 153 -11.54 -8.68 4.76
C ARG A 153 -10.03 -8.68 4.95
N ASP A 154 -9.27 -8.44 3.88
CA ASP A 154 -7.81 -8.48 3.90
C ASP A 154 -7.18 -7.15 4.36
N GLY A 155 -7.99 -6.21 4.88
CA GLY A 155 -7.49 -4.96 5.45
C GLY A 155 -7.33 -3.83 4.42
N ASN A 156 -7.75 -4.04 3.18
CA ASN A 156 -7.95 -2.94 2.22
C ASN A 156 -9.18 -2.13 2.60
N LYS A 157 -9.14 -0.81 2.47
CA LYS A 157 -10.20 0.10 2.91
C LYS A 157 -10.36 1.25 1.92
N ALA A 158 -11.57 1.80 1.84
CA ALA A 158 -11.85 3.06 1.13
C ALA A 158 -13.00 3.82 1.80
N ARG A 159 -12.93 5.15 1.80
CA ARG A 159 -13.99 6.00 2.38
C ARG A 159 -15.22 6.05 1.49
N TRP A 160 -15.05 6.01 0.17
CA TRP A 160 -16.13 5.80 -0.79
C TRP A 160 -15.58 4.96 -1.94
N GLY A 161 -16.19 3.79 -2.20
CA GLY A 161 -15.67 2.84 -3.18
C GLY A 161 -16.30 1.45 -3.09
N PHE A 162 -15.55 0.46 -3.55
CA PHE A 162 -15.86 -0.96 -3.35
C PHE A 162 -14.59 -1.82 -3.25
N CYS A 163 -14.75 -3.02 -2.68
CA CYS A 163 -13.72 -4.05 -2.58
C CYS A 163 -13.70 -4.87 -3.88
N ALA A 164 -12.50 -5.22 -4.35
CA ALA A 164 -12.30 -5.94 -5.60
C ALA A 164 -11.28 -7.07 -5.43
N ASN A 165 -11.44 -8.12 -6.25
CA ASN A 165 -10.49 -9.23 -6.32
C ASN A 165 -9.43 -8.97 -7.38
N CYS A 166 -8.23 -9.48 -7.12
CA CYS A 166 -7.18 -9.54 -8.14
C CYS A 166 -7.64 -10.39 -9.33
N LYS A 167 -7.12 -10.07 -10.52
CA LYS A 167 -7.42 -10.79 -11.76
C LYS A 167 -7.36 -12.32 -11.62
N ASN A 168 -6.43 -12.87 -10.86
CA ASN A 168 -6.19 -14.32 -10.80
C ASN A 168 -7.08 -15.08 -9.79
N GLN A 169 -7.93 -14.38 -9.05
CA GLN A 169 -8.86 -15.00 -8.13
C GLN A 169 -10.23 -15.29 -8.81
N PRO A 170 -10.98 -16.29 -8.31
CA PRO A 170 -12.38 -16.46 -8.66
C PRO A 170 -13.20 -15.26 -8.17
N CYS A 171 -14.31 -14.95 -8.83
CA CYS A 171 -15.23 -13.96 -8.30
C CYS A 171 -15.83 -14.44 -7.00
N GLN A 172 -15.63 -13.63 -5.98
CA GLN A 172 -16.24 -13.72 -4.69
C GLN A 172 -17.05 -12.44 -4.52
N ASN A 173 -18.26 -12.55 -3.97
CA ASN A 173 -19.25 -11.46 -4.04
C ASN A 173 -19.85 -11.15 -2.67
N GLU A 174 -19.53 -11.94 -1.65
CA GLU A 174 -20.03 -11.73 -0.30
C GLU A 174 -19.14 -10.72 0.43
N ASP A 175 -19.74 -9.93 1.32
CA ASP A 175 -19.01 -8.94 2.13
C ASP A 175 -17.95 -9.58 3.06
N ALA A 176 -18.03 -10.89 3.27
CA ALA A 176 -17.13 -11.68 4.11
C ALA A 176 -16.05 -12.43 3.31
N ASP A 177 -16.01 -12.26 2.00
CA ASP A 177 -15.04 -12.93 1.13
C ASP A 177 -13.66 -12.25 1.16
N ASP A 178 -12.65 -12.91 0.60
CA ASP A 178 -11.35 -12.27 0.41
C ASP A 178 -11.44 -11.19 -0.69
N ALA A 179 -10.85 -10.03 -0.40
CA ALA A 179 -10.75 -8.90 -1.30
C ALA A 179 -9.35 -8.31 -1.18
N ASP A 180 -8.52 -8.70 -2.14
CA ASP A 180 -7.13 -8.28 -2.26
C ASP A 180 -6.95 -6.80 -2.60
N ALA A 181 -8.01 -6.09 -2.99
CA ALA A 181 -7.96 -4.68 -3.36
C ALA A 181 -9.20 -3.88 -2.90
N ALA A 182 -9.02 -2.57 -2.81
CA ALA A 182 -10.10 -1.59 -2.72
C ALA A 182 -9.86 -0.50 -3.77
N ILE A 183 -10.93 0.03 -4.35
CA ILE A 183 -10.88 1.17 -5.28
C ILE A 183 -11.81 2.27 -4.77
N GLY A 184 -11.36 3.52 -4.84
CA GLY A 184 -12.10 4.67 -4.34
C GLY A 184 -11.22 5.79 -3.78
N ILE A 185 -11.82 6.66 -2.96
CA ILE A 185 -11.11 7.72 -2.22
C ILE A 185 -10.87 7.33 -0.77
N GLY A 186 -9.86 7.96 -0.16
CA GLY A 186 -9.50 7.72 1.23
C GLY A 186 -9.12 6.26 1.45
N ILE A 187 -8.19 5.76 0.64
CA ILE A 187 -7.80 4.35 0.65
C ILE A 187 -6.80 4.04 1.77
N ALA A 188 -6.79 2.79 2.22
CA ALA A 188 -5.69 2.18 2.96
C ALA A 188 -5.55 0.73 2.46
N GLY A 189 -4.33 0.27 2.22
CA GLY A 189 -4.06 -1.10 1.77
C GLY A 189 -3.14 -1.85 2.71
N GLN A 190 -2.98 -3.16 2.50
CA GLN A 190 -1.98 -3.96 3.20
C GLN A 190 -0.57 -3.36 3.00
N ALA A 191 0.05 -2.92 4.10
CA ALA A 191 1.41 -2.38 4.24
C ALA A 191 1.87 -1.44 3.10
N THR A 192 1.97 -0.14 3.40
CA THR A 192 2.70 0.79 2.52
C THR A 192 4.11 0.28 2.30
N ALA A 193 4.42 -0.12 1.06
CA ALA A 193 5.77 -0.46 0.63
C ALA A 193 6.78 0.62 1.07
N ASN A 194 7.93 0.19 1.58
CA ASN A 194 9.05 1.06 1.92
C ASN A 194 9.96 1.17 0.71
N TRP A 195 9.48 1.84 -0.35
CA TRP A 195 10.24 1.99 -1.58
C TRP A 195 11.55 2.77 -1.34
N LYS A 196 12.66 2.17 -1.76
CA LYS A 196 14.00 2.77 -1.75
C LYS A 196 14.49 2.90 -3.19
N LEU A 197 14.95 4.10 -3.57
CA LEU A 197 15.50 4.34 -4.90
C LEU A 197 16.84 3.62 -5.02
N ALA A 198 16.95 2.68 -5.95
CA ALA A 198 18.14 1.89 -6.14
C ALA A 198 18.97 2.39 -7.34
N LEU A 199 18.31 2.73 -8.44
CA LEU A 199 18.96 3.14 -9.68
C LEU A 199 18.12 4.19 -10.41
N LYS A 200 18.76 5.17 -11.02
CA LYS A 200 18.18 6.01 -12.07
C LYS A 200 18.89 5.73 -13.37
N VAL A 201 18.10 5.64 -14.42
CA VAL A 201 18.54 5.41 -15.77
C VAL A 201 18.17 6.66 -16.56
N GLY A 202 19.16 7.43 -16.97
CA GLY A 202 18.97 8.59 -17.83
C GLY A 202 18.84 8.19 -19.29
N GLU A 203 18.73 9.19 -20.16
CA GLU A 203 18.73 8.99 -21.62
C GLU A 203 20.17 8.85 -22.15
N THR A 204 20.93 7.90 -21.61
CA THR A 204 22.33 7.68 -21.97
C THR A 204 22.65 6.19 -22.19
N LYS A 205 23.88 5.92 -22.65
CA LYS A 205 24.43 4.58 -22.86
C LYS A 205 25.13 3.97 -21.63
N THR A 206 25.30 4.73 -20.55
CA THR A 206 26.12 4.34 -19.39
C THR A 206 25.58 3.07 -18.72
N LEU A 207 24.25 2.96 -18.62
CA LEU A 207 23.54 1.82 -18.03
C LEU A 207 22.98 0.86 -19.09
N GLY A 208 23.61 0.78 -20.27
CA GLY A 208 23.35 -0.26 -21.27
C GLY A 208 23.48 -1.69 -20.73
N PHE A 209 22.98 -2.69 -21.46
CA PHE A 209 22.96 -4.08 -21.00
C PHE A 209 24.32 -4.57 -20.47
N SER A 210 25.41 -4.31 -21.19
CA SER A 210 26.75 -4.78 -20.88
C SER A 210 27.48 -3.95 -19.82
N SER A 211 26.84 -2.90 -19.27
CA SER A 211 27.46 -2.04 -18.27
C SER A 211 27.89 -2.84 -17.03
N PRO A 212 29.14 -2.69 -16.55
CA PRO A 212 29.60 -3.36 -15.34
C PRO A 212 28.88 -2.85 -14.09
N LEU A 213 28.22 -1.68 -14.17
CA LEU A 213 27.45 -1.10 -13.07
C LEU A 213 26.24 -1.97 -12.65
N TRP A 214 25.78 -2.90 -13.48
CA TRP A 214 24.73 -3.85 -13.08
C TRP A 214 25.20 -4.88 -12.03
N THR A 215 26.48 -5.24 -12.04
CA THR A 215 27.01 -6.38 -11.27
C THR A 215 28.10 -6.00 -10.27
N ASN A 216 28.81 -4.89 -10.51
CA ASN A 216 29.84 -4.39 -9.62
C ASN A 216 29.27 -3.59 -8.42
N THR A 217 30.15 -3.19 -7.50
CA THR A 217 29.81 -2.38 -6.33
C THR A 217 30.07 -0.89 -6.52
N ALA A 218 30.49 -0.44 -7.71
CA ALA A 218 30.70 0.97 -7.97
C ALA A 218 29.36 1.71 -7.94
N LEU A 219 29.35 2.88 -7.32
CA LEU A 219 28.23 3.82 -7.27
C LEU A 219 28.38 4.87 -8.38
N LEU A 220 27.30 5.57 -8.69
CA LEU A 220 27.28 6.58 -9.76
C LEU A 220 26.37 7.73 -9.31
N ASN A 221 26.87 8.96 -9.34
CA ASN A 221 26.09 10.18 -9.05
C ASN A 221 25.22 10.07 -7.77
N GLU A 222 25.80 9.61 -6.66
CA GLU A 222 25.06 9.30 -5.41
C GLU A 222 24.34 10.49 -4.79
N ALA A 223 24.85 11.70 -5.01
CA ALA A 223 24.25 12.94 -4.53
C ALA A 223 23.11 13.45 -5.43
N SER A 224 22.82 12.75 -6.53
CA SER A 224 21.81 13.17 -7.49
C SER A 224 20.41 13.13 -6.89
N ALA A 225 19.70 14.25 -6.98
CA ALA A 225 18.33 14.38 -6.48
C ALA A 225 17.36 13.47 -7.24
N VAL A 226 16.29 13.03 -6.57
CA VAL A 226 15.35 12.04 -7.12
C VAL A 226 14.76 12.49 -8.45
N ASP A 227 14.36 13.75 -8.58
CA ASP A 227 13.74 14.34 -9.78
C ASP A 227 14.72 14.63 -10.94
N THR A 228 16.02 14.54 -10.71
CA THR A 228 17.03 14.82 -11.74
C THR A 228 17.12 13.67 -12.73
N ILE A 229 16.92 13.97 -14.03
CA ILE A 229 17.07 13.01 -15.13
C ILE A 229 18.54 12.83 -15.47
N GLU A 230 19.17 11.81 -14.90
CA GLU A 230 20.52 11.34 -15.24
C GLU A 230 20.72 9.90 -14.75
N ASP A 231 21.83 9.27 -15.14
CA ASP A 231 22.20 7.98 -14.57
C ASP A 231 22.68 8.16 -13.13
N ALA A 232 22.13 7.38 -12.21
CA ALA A 232 22.61 7.31 -10.84
C ALA A 232 22.45 5.89 -10.31
N LYS A 233 23.37 5.46 -9.44
CA LYS A 233 23.34 4.18 -8.76
C LYS A 233 23.64 4.40 -7.30
N TYR A 234 22.64 4.06 -6.47
CA TYR A 234 22.67 4.30 -5.03
C TYR A 234 23.09 3.04 -4.27
N LYS A 235 23.47 3.24 -3.00
CA LYS A 235 23.90 2.16 -2.11
C LYS A 235 22.83 1.07 -1.97
N GLU A 236 21.56 1.46 -2.00
CA GLU A 236 20.40 0.59 -1.91
C GLU A 236 20.37 -0.47 -3.01
N PHE A 237 20.90 -0.18 -4.21
CA PHE A 237 21.06 -1.20 -5.26
C PHE A 237 21.97 -2.35 -4.84
N ILE A 238 22.95 -2.08 -3.98
CA ILE A 238 23.99 -3.02 -3.54
C ILE A 238 23.59 -3.74 -2.26
N THR A 239 22.86 -3.07 -1.37
CA THR A 239 22.68 -3.53 0.02
C THR A 239 21.24 -3.85 0.42
N GLU A 240 20.23 -3.40 -0.33
CA GLU A 240 18.85 -3.48 0.13
C GLU A 240 18.19 -4.81 -0.26
N PRO A 241 17.80 -5.66 0.70
CA PRO A 241 17.05 -6.88 0.39
C PRO A 241 15.59 -6.56 0.08
N PHE A 242 15.03 -7.25 -0.92
CA PHE A 242 13.65 -7.04 -1.34
C PHE A 242 12.97 -8.30 -1.87
N LYS A 243 11.64 -8.26 -1.89
CA LYS A 243 10.77 -9.15 -2.67
C LYS A 243 9.95 -8.42 -3.73
N ARG A 244 9.95 -7.09 -3.72
CA ARG A 244 9.25 -6.29 -4.73
C ARG A 244 10.20 -5.27 -5.32
N ILE A 245 10.08 -5.07 -6.61
CA ILE A 245 10.83 -4.08 -7.38
C ILE A 245 9.83 -3.33 -8.25
N ARG A 246 10.09 -2.07 -8.55
CA ARG A 246 9.33 -1.32 -9.54
C ARG A 246 10.24 -0.47 -10.40
N MET A 247 9.83 -0.25 -11.63
CA MET A 247 10.42 0.77 -12.51
C MET A 247 9.36 1.81 -12.85
N CYS A 248 9.67 3.09 -12.63
CA CYS A 248 8.81 4.20 -12.99
C CYS A 248 9.39 4.91 -14.21
N VAL A 249 8.58 5.11 -15.25
CA VAL A 249 9.05 5.56 -16.57
C VAL A 249 8.60 7.00 -16.83
N GLY A 250 9.52 7.89 -17.17
CA GLY A 250 9.22 9.30 -17.43
C GLY A 250 9.01 10.16 -16.17
N SER A 251 8.77 9.53 -15.02
CA SER A 251 8.58 10.17 -13.72
C SER A 251 9.17 9.29 -12.62
N ALA A 252 9.63 9.91 -11.52
CA ALA A 252 10.25 9.20 -10.42
C ALA A 252 9.28 8.33 -9.62
N GLU A 253 8.02 8.76 -9.48
CA GLU A 253 7.06 8.12 -8.57
C GLU A 253 5.72 7.73 -9.22
N SER A 254 5.51 8.10 -10.49
CA SER A 254 4.31 7.77 -11.26
C SER A 254 4.65 6.99 -12.54
N ASN A 255 3.64 6.41 -13.20
CA ASN A 255 3.80 5.57 -14.39
C ASN A 255 4.77 4.39 -14.16
N CYS A 256 4.45 3.57 -13.15
CA CYS A 256 5.31 2.50 -12.67
C CYS A 256 4.81 1.11 -13.03
N VAL A 257 5.75 0.22 -13.33
CA VAL A 257 5.56 -1.23 -13.43
C VAL A 257 6.15 -1.87 -12.19
N GLU A 258 5.32 -2.53 -11.38
CA GLU A 258 5.77 -3.29 -10.21
C GLU A 258 5.92 -4.78 -10.54
N HIS A 259 6.81 -5.45 -9.82
CA HIS A 259 6.98 -6.89 -9.89
C HIS A 259 7.29 -7.47 -8.52
N VAL A 260 6.70 -8.63 -8.23
CA VAL A 260 6.83 -9.34 -6.95
C VAL A 260 7.46 -10.71 -7.20
N PHE A 261 8.58 -10.95 -6.54
CA PHE A 261 9.30 -12.21 -6.61
C PHE A 261 8.74 -13.23 -5.61
N SER A 262 8.75 -14.51 -5.99
CA SER A 262 8.46 -15.61 -5.07
C SER A 262 9.53 -15.78 -3.99
N GLN A 263 10.78 -15.40 -4.32
CA GLN A 263 11.94 -15.48 -3.44
C GLN A 263 12.45 -14.09 -3.05
N LYS A 264 13.21 -14.02 -1.95
CA LYS A 264 13.93 -12.82 -1.53
C LYS A 264 15.23 -12.68 -2.33
N TYR A 265 15.55 -11.49 -2.79
CA TYR A 265 16.91 -11.14 -3.24
C TYR A 265 17.61 -10.32 -2.17
N GLU A 266 18.90 -10.58 -1.95
CA GLU A 266 19.71 -9.83 -0.99
C GLU A 266 20.01 -8.40 -1.46
N SER A 267 19.97 -8.15 -2.78
CA SER A 267 20.11 -6.82 -3.39
C SER A 267 19.78 -6.84 -4.88
N ALA A 268 19.65 -5.65 -5.48
CA ALA A 268 19.39 -5.54 -6.92
C ALA A 268 20.64 -5.99 -7.69
N ARG A 269 21.84 -5.71 -7.16
CA ARG A 269 23.09 -6.28 -7.66
C ARG A 269 23.05 -7.81 -7.70
N ALA A 270 22.55 -8.46 -6.65
CA ALA A 270 22.43 -9.92 -6.63
C ALA A 270 21.45 -10.44 -7.71
N LEU A 271 20.29 -9.79 -7.85
CA LEU A 271 19.32 -10.08 -8.92
C LEU A 271 19.96 -9.96 -10.31
N PHE A 272 20.59 -8.83 -10.62
CA PHE A 272 21.20 -8.59 -11.94
C PHE A 272 22.51 -9.35 -12.19
N SER A 273 23.06 -10.00 -11.16
CA SER A 273 24.22 -10.90 -11.27
C SER A 273 23.86 -12.38 -11.41
N ALA A 274 22.59 -12.76 -11.22
CA ALA A 274 22.16 -14.15 -11.16
C ALA A 274 22.09 -14.88 -12.53
N GLY A 275 22.47 -14.22 -13.62
CA GLY A 275 22.25 -14.71 -14.98
C GLY A 275 20.78 -14.58 -15.40
N TYR A 276 20.38 -15.27 -16.49
CA TYR A 276 19.02 -15.22 -17.02
C TYR A 276 18.01 -15.81 -16.02
N ILE A 277 17.00 -15.01 -15.67
CA ILE A 277 15.86 -15.43 -14.87
C ILE A 277 14.61 -15.28 -15.74
N ARG A 278 14.04 -16.41 -16.16
CA ARG A 278 12.76 -16.45 -16.86
C ARG A 278 11.63 -16.21 -15.87
N ASP A 279 10.79 -15.21 -16.14
CA ASP A 279 9.63 -14.90 -15.31
C ASP A 279 8.43 -14.50 -16.17
N GLU A 280 7.45 -15.40 -16.26
CA GLU A 280 6.23 -15.19 -17.04
C GLU A 280 5.25 -14.21 -16.35
N LYS A 281 5.49 -13.82 -15.10
CA LYS A 281 4.68 -12.85 -14.35
C LYS A 281 5.12 -11.40 -14.58
N VAL A 282 6.10 -11.16 -15.45
CA VAL A 282 6.40 -9.79 -15.90
C VAL A 282 5.14 -9.19 -16.53
N ASP A 283 4.80 -7.96 -16.11
CA ASP A 283 3.61 -7.27 -16.60
C ASP A 283 3.87 -6.67 -17.98
N LYS A 284 3.53 -7.42 -19.03
CA LYS A 284 3.67 -7.00 -20.43
C LYS A 284 2.95 -5.68 -20.69
N ASP A 285 1.69 -5.62 -20.26
CA ASP A 285 0.79 -4.51 -20.58
C ASP A 285 1.20 -3.27 -19.79
N GLY A 286 1.63 -3.44 -18.54
CA GLY A 286 2.27 -2.38 -17.75
C GLY A 286 3.54 -1.84 -18.41
N ILE A 287 4.42 -2.70 -18.93
CA ILE A 287 5.63 -2.26 -19.67
C ILE A 287 5.26 -1.49 -20.94
N LEU A 288 4.37 -2.02 -21.77
CA LEU A 288 3.93 -1.35 -22.99
C LEU A 288 3.28 0.00 -22.67
N SER A 289 2.37 0.05 -21.70
CA SER A 289 1.72 1.29 -21.27
C SER A 289 2.75 2.31 -20.76
N SER A 290 3.68 1.89 -19.89
CA SER A 290 4.61 2.79 -19.22
C SER A 290 5.68 3.36 -20.16
N PHE A 291 6.22 2.53 -21.05
CA PHE A 291 7.18 2.97 -22.06
C PHE A 291 6.50 3.72 -23.22
N GLY A 292 5.24 3.39 -23.52
CA GLY A 292 4.41 4.09 -24.48
C GLY A 292 4.86 4.01 -25.94
N PRO A 293 5.22 2.83 -26.50
CA PRO A 293 5.29 2.69 -27.95
C PRO A 293 3.89 2.89 -28.54
N VAL A 294 3.80 3.53 -29.70
CA VAL A 294 2.51 3.86 -30.33
C VAL A 294 1.75 2.56 -30.65
N LYS A 295 0.50 2.42 -30.18
CA LYS A 295 -0.32 1.25 -30.47
C LYS A 295 -0.45 1.04 -31.99
N GLY A 296 -0.24 -0.20 -32.45
CA GLY A 296 -0.21 -0.55 -33.88
C GLY A 296 1.14 -0.33 -34.57
N SER A 297 2.14 0.27 -33.90
CA SER A 297 3.51 0.36 -34.44
C SER A 297 4.40 -0.84 -34.12
N TYR A 298 3.97 -1.68 -33.19
CA TYR A 298 4.60 -2.92 -32.75
C TYR A 298 3.60 -4.08 -32.88
N ARG A 299 4.08 -5.33 -32.92
CA ARG A 299 3.20 -6.50 -32.97
C ARG A 299 2.74 -6.89 -31.56
N GLU A 300 1.43 -7.08 -31.39
CA GLU A 300 0.89 -7.68 -30.18
C GLU A 300 1.13 -9.20 -30.19
N CYS A 301 2.23 -9.62 -29.57
CA CYS A 301 2.57 -11.02 -29.35
C CYS A 301 2.63 -11.35 -27.85
N PRO A 302 2.52 -12.64 -27.48
CA PRO A 302 3.04 -13.11 -26.20
C PRO A 302 4.51 -12.72 -26.04
N MET A 303 4.95 -12.45 -24.81
CA MET A 303 6.34 -12.08 -24.54
C MET A 303 7.28 -13.24 -24.86
N GLN A 304 8.38 -12.95 -25.53
CA GLN A 304 9.47 -13.89 -25.71
C GLN A 304 10.54 -13.63 -24.64
N ARG A 305 10.96 -14.69 -23.92
CA ARG A 305 11.94 -14.61 -22.82
C ARG A 305 11.66 -13.48 -21.80
N PRO A 306 10.45 -13.34 -21.24
CA PRO A 306 10.19 -12.33 -20.23
C PRO A 306 11.01 -12.59 -18.96
N GLY A 307 11.50 -11.54 -18.32
CA GLY A 307 12.18 -11.64 -17.03
C GLY A 307 13.38 -10.72 -16.88
N PHE A 308 14.44 -11.24 -16.26
CA PHE A 308 15.63 -10.50 -15.88
C PHE A 308 16.89 -11.08 -16.54
N ASN A 309 17.83 -10.21 -16.91
CA ASN A 309 19.04 -10.54 -17.67
C ASN A 309 18.75 -11.40 -18.92
N ILE A 310 17.76 -10.96 -19.70
CA ILE A 310 17.31 -11.69 -20.88
C ILE A 310 18.32 -11.50 -22.01
N GLU A 311 18.62 -12.58 -22.70
CA GLU A 311 19.39 -12.59 -23.94
C GLU A 311 18.67 -13.49 -24.94
N CYS A 312 18.16 -12.86 -25.98
CA CYS A 312 17.39 -13.50 -27.04
C CYS A 312 18.31 -13.96 -28.16
N LYS A 313 17.82 -14.92 -28.94
CA LYS A 313 18.64 -15.67 -29.89
C LYS A 313 19.45 -14.78 -30.84
N ASP A 314 18.85 -13.72 -31.33
CA ASP A 314 19.45 -12.82 -32.33
C ASP A 314 20.17 -11.64 -31.68
N GLY A 315 20.54 -11.75 -30.40
CA GLY A 315 21.38 -10.79 -29.70
C GLY A 315 20.64 -9.57 -29.15
N ASN A 316 19.30 -9.58 -29.14
CA ASN A 316 18.50 -8.62 -28.39
C ASN A 316 18.50 -8.97 -26.90
N LYS A 317 18.73 -7.97 -26.04
CA LYS A 317 18.94 -8.17 -24.60
C LYS A 317 18.26 -7.10 -23.77
N ALA A 318 17.88 -7.44 -22.54
CA ALA A 318 17.40 -6.51 -21.52
C ALA A 318 17.76 -6.99 -20.11
N ARG A 319 18.08 -6.07 -19.20
CA ARG A 319 18.30 -6.40 -17.78
C ARG A 319 16.99 -6.70 -17.06
N TRP A 320 15.93 -6.00 -17.42
CA TRP A 320 14.55 -6.36 -17.06
C TRP A 320 13.63 -5.93 -18.21
N GLY A 321 12.86 -6.87 -18.75
CA GLY A 321 11.99 -6.64 -19.91
C GLY A 321 11.59 -7.93 -20.62
N PHE A 322 11.33 -7.82 -21.93
CA PHE A 322 11.04 -8.95 -22.81
C PHE A 322 11.49 -8.69 -24.25
N CYS A 323 11.55 -9.75 -25.06
CA CYS A 323 11.81 -9.70 -26.49
C CYS A 323 10.54 -9.86 -27.33
N ALA A 324 10.59 -9.35 -28.56
CA ALA A 324 9.50 -9.37 -29.50
C ALA A 324 9.99 -9.47 -30.95
N ASN A 325 9.12 -9.99 -31.83
CA ASN A 325 9.28 -9.89 -33.26
C ASN A 325 8.82 -8.52 -33.78
N CYS A 326 9.37 -8.09 -34.91
CA CYS A 326 8.93 -6.89 -35.57
C CYS A 326 7.51 -7.05 -36.18
N PRO A 327 6.77 -5.94 -36.40
CA PRO A 327 5.39 -5.95 -36.91
C PRO A 327 5.10 -6.84 -38.11
N SER A 328 5.99 -6.85 -39.12
CA SER A 328 5.76 -7.60 -40.36
C SER A 328 5.92 -9.11 -40.23
N GLN A 329 6.51 -9.60 -39.13
CA GLN A 329 6.82 -11.02 -38.94
C GLN A 329 5.80 -11.69 -38.01
N PRO A 330 5.50 -13.00 -38.19
CA PRO A 330 4.61 -13.75 -37.29
C PRO A 330 5.16 -13.77 -35.85
N CYS A 331 4.27 -13.95 -34.87
CA CYS A 331 4.70 -14.11 -33.47
C CYS A 331 5.45 -15.43 -33.28
N GLN A 332 6.68 -15.36 -32.78
CA GLN A 332 7.49 -16.52 -32.46
C GLN A 332 7.87 -16.52 -30.97
N ASN A 333 7.06 -17.18 -30.16
CA ASN A 333 7.12 -17.00 -28.70
C ASN A 333 8.12 -17.92 -27.99
N ALA A 334 8.76 -18.86 -28.70
CA ALA A 334 9.71 -19.77 -28.07
C ALA A 334 11.02 -19.04 -27.74
N ASP A 335 11.64 -19.36 -26.61
CA ASP A 335 12.93 -18.79 -26.20
C ASP A 335 14.06 -19.01 -27.23
N SER A 336 13.89 -20.00 -28.12
CA SER A 336 14.81 -20.36 -29.22
C SER A 336 14.39 -19.85 -30.60
N SER A 337 13.28 -19.11 -30.68
CA SER A 337 12.80 -18.47 -31.90
C SER A 337 13.57 -17.19 -32.22
N ASP A 338 13.38 -16.69 -33.44
CA ASP A 338 13.87 -15.39 -33.87
C ASP A 338 13.27 -14.27 -33.00
N ALA A 339 14.07 -13.27 -32.65
CA ALA A 339 13.74 -12.16 -31.78
C ALA A 339 14.31 -10.86 -32.36
N ASP A 340 13.50 -10.07 -33.05
CA ASP A 340 13.99 -8.87 -33.73
C ASP A 340 14.32 -7.71 -32.80
N ALA A 341 13.66 -7.64 -31.63
CA ALA A 341 13.72 -6.50 -30.72
C ALA A 341 13.58 -6.87 -29.24
N ALA A 342 14.02 -5.96 -28.37
CA ALA A 342 13.75 -5.92 -26.94
C ALA A 342 13.23 -4.54 -26.48
N ILE A 343 12.47 -4.55 -25.37
CA ILE A 343 11.97 -3.39 -24.61
C ILE A 343 12.24 -3.58 -23.11
N GLY A 344 12.57 -2.51 -22.38
CA GLY A 344 12.81 -2.54 -20.94
C GLY A 344 13.98 -1.67 -20.50
N ILE A 345 14.69 -2.09 -19.45
CA ILE A 345 15.90 -1.43 -18.91
C ILE A 345 17.16 -2.23 -19.21
N GLY A 346 18.29 -1.54 -19.33
CA GLY A 346 19.61 -2.04 -19.72
C GLY A 346 19.54 -2.88 -20.98
N ILE A 347 19.33 -2.26 -22.15
CA ILE A 347 19.01 -2.97 -23.39
C ILE A 347 20.12 -2.92 -24.45
N ALA A 348 20.19 -3.95 -25.29
CA ALA A 348 21.07 -4.06 -26.45
C ALA A 348 20.35 -4.77 -27.60
N GLY A 349 20.73 -4.52 -28.87
CA GLY A 349 20.06 -5.17 -30.01
C GLY A 349 20.83 -5.16 -31.33
N GLN A 350 20.51 -6.11 -32.22
CA GLN A 350 21.27 -6.47 -33.43
C GLN A 350 21.51 -5.36 -34.47
N LYS A 351 20.66 -4.33 -34.49
CA LYS A 351 20.81 -3.13 -35.35
C LYS A 351 20.63 -1.84 -34.56
N THR A 352 20.95 -1.93 -33.27
CA THR A 352 21.00 -0.80 -32.37
C THR A 352 22.47 -0.54 -32.10
N ASP A 353 23.00 0.47 -32.78
CA ASP A 353 24.41 0.88 -32.81
C ASP A 353 25.01 1.21 -31.43
N THR A 354 24.16 1.38 -30.41
CA THR A 354 24.57 1.67 -29.03
C THR A 354 23.56 1.03 -28.08
N GLU A 355 24.06 0.46 -26.98
CA GLU A 355 23.19 -0.01 -25.89
C GLU A 355 22.49 1.17 -25.21
N LEU A 356 21.26 0.95 -24.74
CA LEU A 356 20.47 2.00 -24.10
C LEU A 356 20.26 1.69 -22.63
N GLY A 357 20.26 2.74 -21.81
CA GLY A 357 19.86 2.65 -20.42
C GLY A 357 18.46 2.07 -20.25
N ALA A 358 17.46 2.60 -20.97
CA ALA A 358 16.10 2.05 -21.00
C ALA A 358 15.34 2.55 -22.24
N GLY A 359 14.28 1.83 -22.61
CA GLY A 359 13.45 2.13 -23.77
C GLY A 359 13.21 0.89 -24.62
N TRP A 360 13.35 1.03 -25.94
CA TRP A 360 13.30 -0.11 -26.86
C TRP A 360 14.31 0.00 -28.01
N THR A 361 14.68 -1.16 -28.52
CA THR A 361 15.64 -1.36 -29.62
C THR A 361 15.03 -1.05 -30.98
N ALA A 362 15.89 -0.91 -32.00
CA ALA A 362 15.54 -0.29 -33.29
C ALA A 362 14.37 -0.93 -34.07
N TYR A 363 14.08 -2.22 -33.86
CA TYR A 363 13.03 -2.97 -34.58
C TYR A 363 11.70 -3.09 -33.82
N PHE A 364 11.59 -2.59 -32.58
CA PHE A 364 10.43 -2.86 -31.73
C PHE A 364 9.14 -2.23 -32.25
N ALA A 365 9.19 -0.92 -32.56
CA ALA A 365 8.01 -0.11 -32.91
C ALA A 365 8.21 0.71 -34.20
N PRO A 366 8.61 0.12 -35.34
CA PRO A 366 8.90 0.85 -36.58
C PRO A 366 7.67 1.37 -37.31
N GLY A 367 6.47 0.91 -36.95
CA GLY A 367 5.20 1.22 -37.61
C GLY A 367 4.50 -0.03 -38.14
N ASP A 368 3.21 0.11 -38.43
CA ASP A 368 2.35 -1.01 -38.85
C ASP A 368 2.91 -1.75 -40.07
N GLY A 369 2.96 -3.08 -39.97
CA GLY A 369 3.48 -3.96 -41.02
C GLY A 369 4.95 -3.75 -41.41
N LYS A 370 5.76 -3.04 -40.61
CA LYS A 370 7.17 -2.77 -40.91
C LYS A 370 8.13 -3.66 -40.14
N CYS A 371 9.34 -3.80 -40.67
CA CYS A 371 10.50 -4.41 -40.00
C CYS A 371 11.76 -3.63 -40.38
N SER A 372 11.80 -2.35 -40.01
CA SER A 372 12.92 -1.45 -40.27
C SER A 372 13.58 -1.03 -38.96
N ALA A 373 14.91 -1.00 -38.91
CA ALA A 373 15.67 -0.60 -37.73
C ALA A 373 15.67 0.93 -37.56
N THR A 374 14.50 1.52 -37.28
CA THR A 374 14.30 2.97 -37.28
C THR A 374 13.66 3.52 -36.00
N SER A 375 13.30 2.66 -35.04
CA SER A 375 12.44 3.04 -33.91
C SER A 375 13.13 3.17 -32.56
N LYS A 376 14.47 3.10 -32.50
CA LYS A 376 15.19 3.13 -31.20
C LYS A 376 14.78 4.35 -30.39
N THR A 377 14.51 4.16 -29.10
CA THR A 377 14.00 5.23 -28.23
C THR A 377 14.58 5.08 -26.83
N PHE A 378 15.03 6.20 -26.24
CA PHE A 378 15.41 6.29 -24.82
C PHE A 378 14.18 6.68 -23.98
N LYS A 379 14.13 6.19 -22.75
CA LYS A 379 13.20 6.67 -21.72
C LYS A 379 13.93 6.77 -20.39
N PRO A 380 13.75 7.86 -19.61
CA PRO A 380 14.28 7.92 -18.27
C PRO A 380 13.48 7.00 -17.34
N VAL A 381 14.17 6.27 -16.46
CA VAL A 381 13.57 5.28 -15.57
C VAL A 381 14.14 5.37 -14.16
N TRP A 382 13.28 5.25 -13.16
CA TRP A 382 13.63 5.13 -11.75
C TRP A 382 13.31 3.73 -11.25
N LEU A 383 14.34 3.00 -10.81
CA LEU A 383 14.23 1.67 -10.27
C LEU A 383 14.20 1.74 -8.74
N TRP A 384 13.10 1.27 -8.15
CA TRP A 384 12.90 1.22 -6.71
C TRP A 384 12.79 -0.22 -6.24
N VAL A 385 13.28 -0.49 -5.04
CA VAL A 385 13.10 -1.77 -4.35
C VAL A 385 12.28 -1.56 -3.09
N ASP A 386 11.33 -2.43 -2.82
CA ASP A 386 10.55 -2.39 -1.58
C ASP A 386 11.41 -2.98 -0.48
N SER A 387 12.04 -2.08 0.29
CA SER A 387 12.92 -2.44 1.39
C SER A 387 12.14 -3.31 2.36
N LEU A 388 12.57 -4.56 2.47
CA LEU A 388 12.15 -5.40 3.55
C LEU A 388 12.76 -4.79 4.81
N VAL A 389 11.97 -4.07 5.59
CA VAL A 389 12.36 -3.71 6.96
C VAL A 389 12.81 -5.02 7.62
N ASN A 390 14.12 -5.14 7.87
CA ASN A 390 14.68 -6.37 8.38
C ASN A 390 14.24 -6.49 9.84
N TRP A 391 13.15 -7.17 10.10
CA TRP A 391 12.58 -7.31 11.43
C TRP A 391 13.36 -8.35 12.23
N LYS A 392 13.86 -7.97 13.40
CA LYS A 392 14.43 -8.87 14.39
C LYS A 392 13.37 -9.21 15.44
N LEU A 393 13.25 -10.50 15.76
CA LEU A 393 12.31 -10.97 16.77
C LEU A 393 12.83 -10.54 18.15
N ALA A 394 12.02 -9.79 18.90
CA ALA A 394 12.36 -9.30 20.23
C ALA A 394 11.66 -10.12 21.32
N LEU A 395 10.40 -10.47 21.12
CA LEU A 395 9.59 -11.20 22.11
C LEU A 395 8.63 -12.15 21.40
N LYS A 396 8.43 -13.35 21.96
CA LYS A 396 7.29 -14.22 21.69
C LYS A 396 6.48 -14.35 22.95
N VAL A 397 5.19 -14.18 22.80
CA VAL A 397 4.20 -14.35 23.86
C VAL A 397 3.31 -15.50 23.42
N GLY A 398 3.44 -16.64 24.08
CA GLY A 398 2.53 -17.76 23.93
C GLY A 398 1.28 -17.58 24.79
N GLU A 399 0.44 -18.60 24.81
CA GLU A 399 -0.81 -18.59 25.59
C GLU A 399 -0.57 -18.94 27.07
N THR A 400 0.39 -18.25 27.70
CA THR A 400 0.75 -18.44 29.12
C THR A 400 0.69 -17.13 29.91
N SER A 401 0.86 -17.21 31.23
CA SER A 401 0.92 -16.04 32.13
C SER A 401 2.33 -15.50 32.35
N SER A 402 3.39 -16.15 31.83
CA SER A 402 4.79 -15.80 32.16
C SER A 402 5.19 -14.39 31.67
N LEU A 403 4.50 -13.89 30.65
CA LEU A 403 4.66 -12.54 30.10
C LEU A 403 3.42 -11.66 30.38
N GLY A 404 2.70 -11.91 31.47
CA GLY A 404 1.68 -11.01 32.01
C GLY A 404 2.20 -9.60 32.32
N PHE A 405 1.29 -8.65 32.61
CA PHE A 405 1.65 -7.25 32.87
C PHE A 405 2.77 -7.11 33.92
N SER A 406 2.66 -7.81 35.05
CA SER A 406 3.57 -7.70 36.19
C SER A 406 4.89 -8.47 36.00
N SER A 407 5.07 -9.16 34.88
CA SER A 407 6.29 -9.93 34.62
C SER A 407 7.54 -9.02 34.66
N PRO A 408 8.58 -9.37 35.44
CA PRO A 408 9.81 -8.58 35.48
C PRO A 408 10.58 -8.64 34.15
N LEU A 409 10.23 -9.59 33.27
CA LEU A 409 10.83 -9.74 31.94
C LEU A 409 10.56 -8.54 31.02
N TRP A 410 9.58 -7.68 31.31
CA TRP A 410 9.36 -6.45 30.54
C TRP A 410 10.45 -5.41 30.77
N THR A 411 11.04 -5.35 31.97
CA THR A 411 11.90 -4.25 32.40
C THR A 411 13.33 -4.68 32.78
N ASN A 412 13.54 -5.96 33.10
CA ASN A 412 14.87 -6.49 33.39
C ASN A 412 15.62 -6.90 32.12
N THR A 413 16.87 -7.34 32.25
CA THR A 413 17.71 -7.83 31.13
C THR A 413 17.68 -9.34 30.96
N ALA A 414 16.98 -10.08 31.83
CA ALA A 414 16.91 -11.54 31.73
C ALA A 414 16.27 -11.94 30.40
N LEU A 415 16.84 -12.99 29.80
CA LEU A 415 16.34 -13.62 28.58
C LEU A 415 15.45 -14.80 28.96
N LEU A 416 14.57 -15.20 28.03
CA LEU A 416 13.68 -16.32 28.22
C LEU A 416 13.70 -17.17 26.95
N ASN A 417 14.06 -18.46 27.06
CA ASN A 417 14.02 -19.40 25.93
C ASN A 417 14.65 -18.85 24.62
N GLU A 418 15.79 -18.15 24.68
CA GLU A 418 16.38 -17.43 23.52
C GLU A 418 16.67 -18.35 22.32
N ALA A 419 16.94 -19.63 22.57
CA ALA A 419 17.15 -20.62 21.51
C ALA A 419 15.86 -21.10 20.83
N SER A 420 14.68 -20.68 21.29
CA SER A 420 13.40 -21.14 20.76
C SER A 420 13.19 -20.59 19.33
N PRO A 421 12.96 -21.45 18.32
CA PRO A 421 12.74 -21.03 16.93
C PRO A 421 11.52 -20.13 16.77
N VAL A 422 11.49 -19.32 15.71
CA VAL A 422 10.40 -18.35 15.43
C VAL A 422 9.02 -19.03 15.44
N GLY A 423 8.88 -20.19 14.78
CA GLY A 423 7.60 -20.89 14.66
C GLY A 423 7.15 -21.69 15.90
N GLU A 424 7.97 -21.79 16.94
CA GLU A 424 7.61 -22.52 18.16
C GLU A 424 6.75 -21.65 19.08
N MET A 425 5.56 -22.15 19.46
CA MET A 425 4.56 -21.47 20.29
C MET A 425 4.92 -21.52 21.78
N LYS A 426 6.01 -20.83 22.14
CA LYS A 426 6.55 -20.77 23.49
C LYS A 426 7.01 -19.37 23.82
N ASP A 427 6.74 -18.91 25.05
CA ASP A 427 7.22 -17.61 25.53
C ASP A 427 8.74 -17.51 25.37
N ALA A 428 9.20 -16.45 24.73
CA ALA A 428 10.62 -16.21 24.53
C ALA A 428 10.92 -14.71 24.56
N LYS A 429 12.06 -14.34 25.13
CA LYS A 429 12.62 -13.00 25.13
C LYS A 429 14.05 -13.08 24.64
N TYR A 430 14.30 -12.42 23.52
CA TYR A 430 15.59 -12.45 22.83
C TYR A 430 16.43 -11.25 23.22
N SER A 431 17.74 -11.36 23.03
CA SER A 431 18.69 -10.25 23.27
C SER A 431 18.27 -8.94 22.60
N GLN A 432 17.63 -9.01 21.43
CA GLN A 432 17.17 -7.85 20.68
C GLN A 432 16.16 -6.99 21.43
N PHE A 433 15.36 -7.56 22.32
CA PHE A 433 14.47 -6.80 23.19
C PHE A 433 15.23 -5.81 24.08
N ASN A 434 16.43 -6.18 24.52
CA ASN A 434 17.24 -5.39 25.42
C ASN A 434 18.14 -4.38 24.71
N THR A 435 18.51 -4.63 23.45
CA THR A 435 19.64 -3.97 22.79
C THR A 435 19.34 -3.27 21.47
N GLU A 436 18.23 -3.59 20.78
CA GLU A 436 17.98 -3.01 19.45
C GLU A 436 17.20 -1.70 19.56
N PRO A 437 17.78 -0.56 19.14
CA PRO A 437 17.07 0.70 19.11
C PRO A 437 16.11 0.77 17.93
N PHE A 438 14.96 1.42 18.11
CA PHE A 438 13.95 1.52 17.06
C PHE A 438 13.10 2.78 17.17
N LYS A 439 12.51 3.14 16.03
CA LYS A 439 11.39 4.10 15.91
C LYS A 439 10.08 3.42 15.49
N ARG A 440 10.12 2.11 15.23
CA ARG A 440 8.97 1.31 14.79
C ARG A 440 8.96 -0.01 15.54
N ILE A 441 7.78 -0.51 15.87
CA ILE A 441 7.60 -1.83 16.47
C ILE A 441 6.44 -2.53 15.76
N ARG A 442 6.54 -3.84 15.59
CA ARG A 442 5.51 -4.64 14.92
C ARG A 442 5.10 -5.80 15.81
N MET A 443 3.81 -6.01 15.96
CA MET A 443 3.22 -7.16 16.63
C MET A 443 2.45 -7.98 15.61
N CYS A 444 2.68 -9.28 15.54
CA CYS A 444 1.89 -10.22 14.73
C CYS A 444 1.13 -11.18 15.64
N VAL A 445 -0.17 -11.38 15.40
CA VAL A 445 -1.06 -12.14 16.28
C VAL A 445 -1.48 -13.45 15.63
N GLY A 446 -1.29 -14.57 16.34
CA GLY A 446 -1.61 -15.92 15.89
C GLY A 446 -0.60 -16.54 14.92
N SER A 447 0.22 -15.73 14.26
CA SER A 447 1.28 -16.15 13.33
C SER A 447 2.49 -15.22 13.42
N PRO A 448 3.72 -15.71 13.19
CA PRO A 448 4.94 -14.90 13.29
C PRO A 448 5.05 -13.77 12.26
N GLU A 449 4.45 -13.94 11.07
CA GLU A 449 4.67 -13.04 9.93
C GLU A 449 3.39 -12.52 9.27
N SER A 450 2.21 -12.93 9.76
CA SER A 450 0.92 -12.46 9.25
C SER A 450 0.05 -11.91 10.37
N ASN A 451 -1.02 -11.19 9.99
CA ASN A 451 -1.96 -10.57 10.93
C ASN A 451 -1.24 -9.62 11.92
N CYS A 452 -0.56 -8.62 11.36
CA CYS A 452 0.35 -7.76 12.09
C CYS A 452 -0.14 -6.30 12.21
N VAL A 453 0.08 -5.72 13.38
CA VAL A 453 -0.05 -4.29 13.66
C VAL A 453 1.34 -3.69 13.78
N THR A 454 1.63 -2.65 13.01
CA THR A 454 2.90 -1.91 13.09
C THR A 454 2.64 -0.51 13.62
N HIS A 455 3.39 -0.11 14.63
CA HIS A 455 3.32 1.22 15.22
C HIS A 455 4.63 1.98 14.99
N VAL A 456 4.52 3.29 14.77
CA VAL A 456 5.64 4.21 14.52
C VAL A 456 5.61 5.29 15.58
N PHE A 457 6.70 5.40 16.32
CA PHE A 457 6.85 6.38 17.38
C PHE A 457 7.29 7.73 16.83
N SER A 458 6.88 8.82 17.48
CA SER A 458 7.40 10.17 17.20
C SER A 458 8.90 10.27 17.52
N GLN A 459 9.35 9.54 18.54
CA GLN A 459 10.74 9.48 19.02
C GLN A 459 11.37 8.09 18.83
N ARG A 460 12.70 8.02 18.96
CA ARG A 460 13.46 6.76 18.98
C ARG A 460 13.57 6.25 20.41
N TYR A 461 13.44 4.94 20.59
CA TYR A 461 13.75 4.23 21.84
C TYR A 461 15.05 3.44 21.68
N ASP A 462 15.84 3.37 22.75
CA ASP A 462 17.11 2.63 22.75
C ASP A 462 16.90 1.11 22.72
N SER A 463 15.77 0.63 23.23
CA SER A 463 15.33 -0.76 23.14
C SER A 463 13.88 -0.95 23.56
N ALA A 464 13.35 -2.16 23.38
CA ALA A 464 12.00 -2.50 23.83
C ALA A 464 11.95 -2.50 25.36
N LYS A 465 13.02 -2.96 26.02
CA LYS A 465 13.20 -2.80 27.47
C LYS A 465 13.09 -1.33 27.89
N ALA A 466 13.72 -0.39 27.19
CA ALA A 466 13.63 1.03 27.51
C ALA A 466 12.18 1.54 27.38
N LEU A 467 11.50 1.20 26.27
CA LEU A 467 10.09 1.51 26.05
C LEU A 467 9.19 0.99 27.19
N PHE A 468 9.29 -0.30 27.51
CA PHE A 468 8.45 -0.92 28.55
C PHE A 468 8.87 -0.56 29.99
N SER A 469 10.00 0.14 30.17
CA SER A 469 10.45 0.68 31.46
C SER A 469 10.09 2.16 31.68
N ALA A 470 9.62 2.87 30.65
CA ALA A 470 9.41 4.32 30.67
C ALA A 470 8.16 4.79 31.46
N GLY A 471 7.44 3.88 32.12
CA GLY A 471 6.12 4.16 32.70
C GLY A 471 5.04 4.27 31.63
N TYR A 472 3.87 4.81 32.00
CA TYR A 472 2.74 4.98 31.07
C TYR A 472 3.09 5.98 29.97
N ILE A 473 2.94 5.54 28.71
CA ILE A 473 3.07 6.37 27.52
C ILE A 473 1.72 6.40 26.83
N ARG A 474 1.05 7.55 26.89
CA ARG A 474 -0.17 7.80 26.11
C ARG A 474 0.19 7.97 24.64
N ASP A 475 -0.48 7.23 23.78
CA ASP A 475 -0.27 7.31 22.34
C ASP A 475 -1.59 7.10 21.58
N GLU A 476 -2.16 8.20 21.08
CA GLU A 476 -3.42 8.18 20.33
C GLU A 476 -3.27 7.64 18.91
N SER A 477 -2.04 7.47 18.43
CA SER A 477 -1.75 6.88 17.11
C SER A 477 -1.72 5.35 17.12
N VAL A 478 -2.01 4.71 18.26
CA VAL A 478 -2.25 3.26 18.32
C VAL A 478 -3.39 2.90 17.38
N ASP A 479 -3.14 1.93 16.51
CA ASP A 479 -4.10 1.44 15.52
C ASP A 479 -5.16 0.56 16.20
N LYS A 480 -6.22 1.19 16.71
CA LYS A 480 -7.36 0.53 17.36
C LYS A 480 -7.94 -0.58 16.48
N ASP A 481 -8.21 -0.27 15.23
CA ASP A 481 -8.88 -1.18 14.30
C ASP A 481 -7.94 -2.32 13.92
N GLY A 482 -6.66 -2.04 13.74
CA GLY A 482 -5.62 -3.07 13.58
C GLY A 482 -5.56 -4.01 14.78
N LEU A 483 -5.59 -3.50 16.02
CA LEU A 483 -5.62 -4.34 17.22
C LEU A 483 -6.90 -5.18 17.30
N LEU A 484 -8.07 -4.59 17.09
CA LEU A 484 -9.35 -5.32 17.09
C LEU A 484 -9.40 -6.36 15.97
N SER A 485 -8.91 -6.06 14.78
CA SER A 485 -8.85 -7.01 13.67
C SER A 485 -7.87 -8.15 13.99
N SER A 486 -6.67 -7.82 14.50
CA SER A 486 -5.64 -8.81 14.74
C SER A 486 -5.90 -9.73 15.92
N PHE A 487 -6.44 -9.23 17.02
CA PHE A 487 -6.85 -10.08 18.13
C PHE A 487 -8.16 -10.81 17.83
N GLY A 488 -9.05 -10.20 17.04
CA GLY A 488 -10.28 -10.80 16.55
C GLY A 488 -11.36 -11.09 17.60
N PRO A 489 -11.66 -10.20 18.58
CA PRO A 489 -12.90 -10.30 19.34
C PRO A 489 -14.10 -10.22 18.38
N VAL A 490 -15.09 -11.08 18.60
CA VAL A 490 -16.28 -11.15 17.74
C VAL A 490 -16.97 -9.79 17.69
N LYS A 491 -17.24 -9.25 16.49
CA LYS A 491 -17.93 -7.95 16.35
C LYS A 491 -19.28 -8.00 17.06
N GLY A 492 -19.56 -6.96 17.83
CA GLY A 492 -20.76 -6.89 18.67
C GLY A 492 -20.67 -7.71 19.95
N SER A 493 -19.55 -8.37 20.28
CA SER A 493 -19.31 -8.89 21.63
C SER A 493 -18.65 -7.87 22.55
N TYR A 494 -18.06 -6.82 22.01
CA TYR A 494 -17.48 -5.69 22.75
C TYR A 494 -18.22 -4.40 22.39
N ARG A 495 -18.01 -3.34 23.17
CA ARG A 495 -18.50 -2.00 22.82
C ARG A 495 -17.46 -1.27 21.99
N ASP A 496 -17.89 -0.77 20.84
CA ASP A 496 -17.03 0.00 19.95
C ASP A 496 -16.97 1.48 20.40
N CYS A 497 -16.06 1.77 21.33
CA CYS A 497 -15.84 3.11 21.90
C CYS A 497 -14.53 3.73 21.40
N PRO A 498 -14.34 5.07 21.48
CA PRO A 498 -12.99 5.64 21.45
C PRO A 498 -12.07 4.91 22.44
N MET A 499 -10.79 4.73 22.10
CA MET A 499 -9.85 4.06 22.99
C MET A 499 -9.67 4.89 24.27
N GLN A 500 -9.80 4.24 25.41
CA GLN A 500 -9.44 4.82 26.69
C GLN A 500 -7.97 4.48 26.99
N ARG A 501 -7.16 5.47 27.37
CA ARG A 501 -5.71 5.32 27.65
C ARG A 501 -4.92 4.48 26.61
N PRO A 502 -5.02 4.74 25.30
CA PRO A 502 -4.25 3.99 24.32
C PRO A 502 -2.74 4.23 24.51
N GLY A 503 -1.94 3.18 24.27
CA GLY A 503 -0.48 3.32 24.27
C GLY A 503 0.26 2.15 24.93
N PHE A 504 1.28 2.49 25.71
CA PHE A 504 2.22 1.54 26.31
C PHE A 504 2.26 1.67 27.84
N ASN A 505 2.42 0.53 28.53
CA ASN A 505 2.36 0.40 29.99
C ASN A 505 1.09 1.06 30.57
N ILE A 506 -0.05 0.75 29.98
CA ILE A 506 -1.34 1.32 30.37
C ILE A 506 -1.82 0.67 31.66
N GLU A 507 -2.31 1.48 32.57
CA GLU A 507 -2.99 1.07 33.79
C GLU A 507 -4.29 1.88 33.85
N CYS A 508 -5.40 1.20 33.66
CA CYS A 508 -6.73 1.77 33.72
C CYS A 508 -7.14 1.98 35.18
N ARG A 509 -8.11 2.87 35.41
CA ARG A 509 -8.56 3.25 36.75
C ARG A 509 -8.94 2.05 37.63
N ASP A 510 -9.62 1.06 37.07
CA ASP A 510 -10.17 -0.09 37.81
C ASP A 510 -9.22 -1.30 37.81
N GLY A 511 -7.94 -1.05 37.56
CA GLY A 511 -6.88 -2.05 37.72
C GLY A 511 -6.67 -2.99 36.53
N ASN A 512 -7.37 -2.77 35.41
CA ASN A 512 -7.00 -3.41 34.14
C ASN A 512 -5.71 -2.79 33.59
N LYS A 513 -4.83 -3.60 33.00
CA LYS A 513 -3.52 -3.15 32.55
C LYS A 513 -3.09 -3.86 31.27
N ALA A 514 -2.32 -3.16 30.43
CA ALA A 514 -1.65 -3.74 29.27
C ALA A 514 -0.27 -3.11 29.05
N ARG A 515 0.71 -3.89 28.59
CA ARG A 515 2.03 -3.36 28.20
C ARG A 515 1.99 -2.64 26.87
N TRP A 516 1.14 -3.08 25.94
CA TRP A 516 0.78 -2.33 24.74
C TRP A 516 -0.67 -2.68 24.37
N GLY A 517 -1.54 -1.68 24.28
CA GLY A 517 -2.98 -1.87 24.06
C GLY A 517 -3.81 -0.63 24.37
N PHE A 518 -5.08 -0.85 24.72
CA PHE A 518 -5.99 0.18 25.24
C PHE A 518 -7.01 -0.39 26.24
N CYS A 519 -7.58 0.50 27.05
CA CYS A 519 -8.66 0.23 28.01
C CYS A 519 -10.03 0.34 27.33
N ALA A 520 -11.00 -0.43 27.81
CA ALA A 520 -12.36 -0.44 27.29
C ALA A 520 -13.40 -0.75 28.37
N ASN A 521 -14.61 -0.21 28.20
CA ASN A 521 -15.78 -0.60 28.99
C ASN A 521 -16.40 -1.90 28.47
N CYS A 522 -17.07 -2.63 29.35
CA CYS A 522 -17.84 -3.80 28.95
C CYS A 522 -19.02 -3.42 28.05
N LYS A 523 -19.52 -4.42 27.30
CA LYS A 523 -20.49 -4.19 26.21
C LYS A 523 -21.75 -3.46 26.65
N ASN A 524 -22.23 -3.58 27.90
CA ASN A 524 -23.50 -3.00 28.35
C ASN A 524 -23.37 -1.60 29.00
N GLN A 525 -22.16 -1.10 29.26
CA GLN A 525 -21.92 0.21 29.86
C GLN A 525 -21.60 1.30 28.82
N ARG A 526 -22.03 2.55 29.05
CA ARG A 526 -21.74 3.68 28.15
C ARG A 526 -20.24 3.82 27.84
N CYS A 527 -19.90 4.42 26.69
CA CYS A 527 -18.49 4.73 26.41
C CYS A 527 -17.97 5.77 27.38
N GLN A 528 -16.84 5.48 28.00
CA GLN A 528 -16.13 6.38 28.90
C GLN A 528 -14.67 6.38 28.46
N SER A 529 -14.28 7.44 27.73
CA SER A 529 -13.02 7.49 27.00
C SER A 529 -11.93 8.28 27.71
N ASP A 530 -12.24 8.94 28.81
CA ASP A 530 -11.27 9.75 29.54
C ASP A 530 -10.34 8.84 30.37
N ASP A 531 -9.10 9.27 30.58
CA ASP A 531 -8.08 8.44 31.26
C ASP A 531 -8.44 8.12 32.72
N ASP A 532 -9.32 8.92 33.31
CA ASP A 532 -9.85 8.79 34.66
C ASP A 532 -11.24 8.15 34.70
N ASP A 533 -11.80 7.75 33.56
CA ASP A 533 -13.08 7.05 33.54
C ASP A 533 -12.95 5.60 34.04
N ASP A 534 -14.10 5.01 34.38
CA ASP A 534 -14.21 3.58 34.64
C ASP A 534 -13.81 2.77 33.40
N ALA A 535 -13.11 1.67 33.60
CA ALA A 535 -12.50 0.85 32.56
C ALA A 535 -12.59 -0.64 32.94
N ASP A 536 -13.55 -1.36 32.37
CA ASP A 536 -13.78 -2.74 32.78
C ASP A 536 -12.76 -3.75 32.23
N ALA A 537 -12.07 -3.42 31.16
CA ALA A 537 -11.24 -4.37 30.42
C ALA A 537 -10.08 -3.73 29.63
N THR A 538 -9.20 -4.59 29.11
CA THR A 538 -8.09 -4.23 28.23
C THR A 538 -7.90 -5.28 27.13
N ILE A 539 -7.38 -4.85 25.99
CA ILE A 539 -6.93 -5.70 24.88
C ILE A 539 -5.49 -5.35 24.50
N GLY A 540 -4.66 -6.35 24.15
CA GLY A 540 -3.26 -6.13 23.78
C GLY A 540 -2.31 -7.22 24.28
N ILE A 541 -1.10 -6.81 24.69
CA ILE A 541 -0.06 -7.68 25.26
C ILE A 541 0.30 -7.28 26.70
N GLY A 542 0.82 -8.22 27.47
CA GLY A 542 1.18 -8.09 28.88
C GLY A 542 0.01 -7.61 29.71
N LEU A 543 -1.00 -8.46 29.89
CA LEU A 543 -2.30 -8.08 30.42
C LEU A 543 -2.48 -8.46 31.89
N ALA A 544 -3.14 -7.59 32.65
CA ALA A 544 -3.73 -7.90 33.95
C ALA A 544 -5.17 -7.37 33.93
N GLY A 545 -6.12 -8.13 34.48
CA GLY A 545 -7.53 -7.77 34.43
C GLY A 545 -8.26 -8.02 35.72
N GLN A 546 -9.27 -7.20 36.00
CA GLN A 546 -10.16 -7.43 37.13
C GLN A 546 -10.94 -8.76 36.99
N GLY A 547 -11.18 -9.42 38.12
CA GLY A 547 -11.92 -10.68 38.16
C GLY A 547 -11.21 -11.86 37.48
N MET A 548 -9.89 -11.76 37.29
CA MET A 548 -9.00 -12.80 36.79
C MET A 548 -8.01 -13.24 37.88
N ASP A 549 -7.83 -14.55 38.05
CA ASP A 549 -6.85 -15.10 39.01
C ASP A 549 -5.42 -15.10 38.46
N THR A 550 -5.27 -14.95 37.13
CA THR A 550 -3.99 -14.99 36.43
C THR A 550 -3.91 -13.89 35.37
N GLU A 551 -2.71 -13.32 35.21
CA GLU A 551 -2.39 -12.42 34.11
C GLU A 551 -2.28 -13.18 32.78
N LEU A 552 -2.43 -12.49 31.65
CA LEU A 552 -2.29 -13.06 30.31
C LEU A 552 -1.11 -12.45 29.56
N GLY A 553 -0.40 -13.27 28.80
CA GLY A 553 0.61 -12.78 27.86
C GLY A 553 0.02 -11.85 26.80
N ALA A 554 -1.06 -12.23 26.12
CA ALA A 554 -1.71 -11.40 25.12
C ALA A 554 -3.17 -11.81 24.89
N GLY A 555 -3.97 -10.95 24.29
CA GLY A 555 -5.39 -11.18 24.02
C GLY A 555 -6.27 -10.09 24.62
N TRP A 556 -7.30 -10.47 25.36
CA TRP A 556 -8.15 -9.53 26.09
C TRP A 556 -8.60 -10.06 27.45
N THR A 557 -8.85 -9.14 28.38
CA THR A 557 -9.28 -9.47 29.75
C THR A 557 -10.77 -9.77 29.83
N LYS A 558 -11.20 -10.31 30.97
CA LYS A 558 -12.50 -10.97 31.19
C LYS A 558 -13.72 -10.22 30.69
N TYR A 559 -13.75 -8.89 30.83
CA TYR A 559 -14.95 -8.09 30.55
C TYR A 559 -14.92 -7.41 29.18
N PHE A 560 -13.85 -7.62 28.39
CA PHE A 560 -13.71 -6.99 27.08
C PHE A 560 -14.82 -7.44 26.11
N THR A 561 -15.07 -8.76 26.09
CA THR A 561 -16.19 -9.35 25.36
C THR A 561 -17.27 -9.76 26.37
N SER A 562 -18.51 -9.33 26.19
CA SER A 562 -19.62 -9.66 27.08
C SER A 562 -20.96 -9.75 26.34
N THR A 563 -21.95 -10.35 26.98
CA THR A 563 -23.33 -10.40 26.44
C THR A 563 -24.04 -9.06 26.67
N SER A 564 -25.17 -8.83 25.97
CA SER A 564 -25.93 -7.57 26.09
C SER A 564 -26.55 -7.35 27.48
N THR A 565 -26.62 -8.38 28.32
CA THR A 565 -27.32 -8.34 29.61
C THR A 565 -26.40 -8.29 30.83
N SER A 566 -25.09 -8.50 30.68
CA SER A 566 -24.14 -8.43 31.81
C SER A 566 -22.69 -8.17 31.37
N CYS A 567 -21.89 -7.53 32.24
CA CYS A 567 -20.41 -7.53 32.15
C CYS A 567 -19.90 -8.86 32.65
N ASN A 568 -20.26 -9.94 31.96
CA ASN A 568 -19.74 -11.26 32.27
C ASN A 568 -19.30 -11.91 30.97
N GLY A 569 -17.99 -12.07 30.87
CA GLY A 569 -17.28 -12.53 29.69
C GLY A 569 -16.19 -13.52 30.03
N GLY A 570 -15.44 -13.92 29.00
CA GLY A 570 -14.28 -14.78 29.12
C GLY A 570 -13.03 -14.03 28.68
N ALA A 571 -11.98 -14.11 29.49
CA ALA A 571 -10.67 -13.68 29.04
C ALA A 571 -10.19 -14.64 27.93
N THR A 572 -9.51 -14.11 26.92
CA THR A 572 -9.00 -14.92 25.81
C THR A 572 -7.52 -14.67 25.66
N SER A 573 -6.75 -15.75 25.60
CA SER A 573 -5.32 -15.70 25.31
C SER A 573 -5.07 -15.80 23.81
N LYS A 574 -4.03 -15.14 23.32
CA LYS A 574 -3.54 -15.23 21.95
C LYS A 574 -2.02 -15.33 21.95
N SER A 575 -1.47 -15.95 20.91
CA SER A 575 -0.02 -15.92 20.69
C SER A 575 0.39 -14.69 19.89
N VAL A 576 1.53 -14.10 20.23
CA VAL A 576 2.05 -12.86 19.63
C VAL A 576 3.56 -12.93 19.41
N TRP A 577 4.01 -12.36 18.28
CA TRP A 577 5.42 -12.10 17.97
C TRP A 577 5.65 -10.60 17.89
N LEU A 578 6.55 -10.10 18.73
CA LEU A 578 6.98 -8.71 18.76
C LEU A 578 8.31 -8.56 18.03
N TRP A 579 8.33 -7.70 17.04
CA TRP A 579 9.45 -7.45 16.16
C TRP A 579 9.91 -5.99 16.26
N VAL A 580 11.22 -5.80 16.23
CA VAL A 580 11.85 -4.49 16.12
C VAL A 580 12.72 -4.47 14.85
N PRO A 581 12.83 -3.35 14.13
CA PRO A 581 13.71 -3.28 12.97
C PRO A 581 15.16 -3.53 13.41
N ALA A 582 15.91 -4.24 12.58
CA ALA A 582 17.35 -4.31 12.69
C ALA A 582 17.92 -2.90 12.61
N ARG A 583 18.86 -2.58 13.50
CA ARG A 583 19.62 -1.32 13.43
C ARG A 583 20.11 -1.07 11.99
N GLN A 584 19.53 -0.08 11.32
CA GLN A 584 20.21 0.54 10.18
C GLN A 584 21.28 1.43 10.79
N VAL A 585 22.55 1.07 10.61
CA VAL A 585 23.65 1.93 11.05
C VAL A 585 23.58 3.18 10.18
N GLU A 586 23.16 4.29 10.78
CA GLU A 586 23.16 5.58 10.10
C GLU A 586 24.61 5.96 9.81
N VAL A 587 24.87 6.43 8.58
CA VAL A 587 26.22 6.76 8.07
C VAL A 587 26.96 7.73 9.01
N HIS A 588 26.23 8.55 9.76
CA HIS A 588 26.79 9.48 10.74
C HIS A 588 27.43 8.78 11.96
N GLU A 589 26.86 7.67 12.45
CA GLU A 589 27.46 6.88 13.55
C GLU A 589 28.72 6.14 13.08
N LEU A 590 28.75 5.68 11.83
CA LEU A 590 29.94 5.08 11.22
C LEU A 590 31.07 6.11 11.08
N CYS A 591 30.75 7.35 10.70
CA CYS A 591 31.75 8.43 10.65
C CYS A 591 32.29 8.77 12.04
N ALA A 592 31.43 8.84 13.06
CA ALA A 592 31.86 9.09 14.44
C ALA A 592 32.73 7.96 15.01
N GLN A 593 32.40 6.70 14.71
CA GLN A 593 33.22 5.54 15.12
C GLN A 593 34.58 5.51 14.41
N LEU A 594 34.61 5.84 13.11
CA LEU A 594 35.87 5.94 12.36
C LEU A 594 36.74 7.12 12.84
N GLN A 595 36.12 8.24 13.22
CA GLN A 595 36.83 9.37 13.84
C GLN A 595 37.40 9.00 15.21
N GLN A 596 36.65 8.26 16.03
CA GLN A 596 37.15 7.81 17.33
C GLN A 596 38.31 6.83 17.17
N ILE A 597 38.23 5.89 16.23
CA ILE A 597 39.33 4.96 15.91
C ILE A 597 40.57 5.73 15.41
N ALA A 598 40.38 6.76 14.59
CA ALA A 598 41.49 7.62 14.16
C ALA A 598 42.16 8.32 15.35
N VAL A 599 41.39 8.92 16.26
CA VAL A 599 41.91 9.57 17.47
C VAL A 599 42.63 8.59 18.39
N ASP A 600 42.07 7.39 18.61
CA ASP A 600 42.68 6.35 19.45
C ASP A 600 43.98 5.84 18.83
N SER A 601 44.05 5.71 17.49
CA SER A 601 45.28 5.33 16.79
C SER A 601 46.37 6.41 16.82
N GLU A 602 46.00 7.69 16.77
CA GLU A 602 46.95 8.81 16.94
C GLU A 602 47.48 8.89 18.38
N GLN A 603 46.65 8.61 19.39
CA GLN A 603 47.10 8.53 20.78
C GLN A 603 48.04 7.34 21.04
N MET A 604 47.82 6.20 20.39
CA MET A 604 48.74 5.07 20.44
C MET A 604 50.06 5.35 19.73
N ALA A 605 50.05 6.06 18.60
CA ALA A 605 51.26 6.43 17.87
C ALA A 605 52.08 7.53 18.60
N GLY A 606 51.49 8.26 19.54
CA GLY A 606 52.17 9.24 20.38
C GLY A 606 52.76 8.68 21.69
N GLN A 607 52.60 7.39 21.97
CA GLN A 607 53.15 6.71 23.15
C GLN A 607 54.29 5.72 22.83
N GLU A 608 54.64 5.52 21.57
CA GLU A 608 55.92 4.95 21.11
C GLU A 608 56.93 6.06 20.82
#